data_AF-A0A0R3MG74-F1
#
_entry.id   AF-A0A0R3MG74-F1
#
_cell.length_a   1.000
_cell.length_b   1.000
_cell.length_c   1.000
_cell.angle_alpha   90.00
_cell.angle_beta   90.00
_cell.angle_gamma   90.00
#
_symmetry.space_group_name_H-M   'P 1'
#
loop_
_entity.id
_entity.type
_entity.pdbx_description
1 polymer ?
#
loop_
_entity_poly.entity_id
_entity_poly.type
_entity_poly.pdbx_seq_one_letter_code
_entity_poly.pdbx_strand_id
1 'polypeptide(L)' 'MEPLQAGVDCSVIAPWLGHESVETTQTYLHAHLALKEAALAKLKPYERGKRTRFQPNDRLLAFLEAL' A
#
# COMPACT_ATOMS: atom_id res chain seq x y z
N MET A 1 -6.63 -14.97 -15.02
CA MET A 1 -5.33 -15.11 -14.34
C MET A 1 -5.58 -15.68 -12.96
N GLU A 2 -5.61 -17.02 -12.86
CA GLU A 2 -5.81 -17.80 -11.62
C GLU A 2 -4.91 -17.36 -10.43
N PRO A 3 -3.61 -17.07 -10.58
CA PRO A 3 -2.74 -16.80 -9.41
C PRO A 3 -3.06 -15.49 -8.68
N LEU A 4 -3.43 -14.42 -9.40
CA LEU A 4 -3.86 -13.16 -8.78
C LEU A 4 -5.17 -13.31 -8.02
N GLN A 5 -6.10 -14.13 -8.54
CA GLN A 5 -7.37 -14.44 -7.87
C GLN A 5 -7.17 -15.30 -6.62
N ALA A 6 -6.13 -16.15 -6.61
CA ALA A 6 -5.70 -16.91 -5.44
C ALA A 6 -4.93 -16.06 -4.39
N GLY A 7 -4.74 -14.76 -4.64
CA GLY A 7 -4.07 -13.83 -3.72
C GLY A 7 -2.54 -13.82 -3.83
N VAL A 8 -1.97 -14.35 -4.92
CA VAL A 8 -0.53 -14.28 -5.17
C VAL A 8 -0.16 -12.87 -5.63
N ASP A 9 0.80 -12.26 -4.93
CA ASP A 9 1.24 -10.89 -5.18
C ASP A 9 1.98 -10.75 -6.52
N CYS A 10 1.88 -9.56 -7.14
CA CYS A 10 2.55 -9.28 -8.42
C CYS A 10 4.08 -9.43 -8.35
N SER A 11 4.69 -9.22 -7.18
CA SER A 11 6.12 -9.47 -6.95
C SER A 11 6.52 -10.94 -7.12
N VAL A 12 5.58 -11.88 -6.99
CA VAL A 12 5.78 -13.32 -7.22
C VAL A 12 5.45 -13.70 -8.66
N ILE A 13 4.47 -13.04 -9.28
CA ILE A 13 4.03 -13.32 -10.65
C ILE A 13 5.04 -12.80 -11.67
N ALA A 14 5.69 -11.66 -11.41
CA ALA A 14 6.65 -11.06 -12.33
C ALA A 14 7.85 -12.00 -12.65
N PRO A 15 8.53 -12.61 -11.66
CA PRO A 15 9.57 -13.61 -11.94
C PRO A 15 9.07 -14.84 -12.73
N TRP A 16 7.84 -15.31 -12.47
CA TRP A 16 7.27 -16.48 -13.16
C TRP A 16 6.97 -16.23 -14.65
N LEU A 17 6.76 -14.98 -15.03
CA LEU A 17 6.57 -14.55 -16.41
C LEU A 17 7.88 -14.11 -17.08
N GLY A 18 9.02 -14.21 -16.39
CA GLY A 18 10.32 -13.76 -16.90
C GLY A 18 10.46 -12.24 -16.94
N HIS A 19 9.64 -11.49 -16.19
CA HIS A 19 9.74 -10.05 -16.07
C HIS A 19 10.69 -9.67 -14.92
N GLU A 20 11.68 -8.83 -15.23
CA GLU A 20 12.64 -8.28 -14.27
C GLU A 20 12.01 -7.23 -13.34
N SER A 21 10.95 -6.55 -13.81
CA SER A 21 10.23 -5.52 -13.05
C SER A 21 8.76 -5.89 -12.86
N VAL A 22 8.22 -5.57 -11.67
CA VAL A 22 6.81 -5.76 -11.33
C VAL A 22 5.91 -4.77 -12.09
N GLU A 23 6.47 -3.66 -12.60
CA GLU A 23 5.74 -2.62 -13.33
C GLU A 23 5.02 -3.16 -14.58
N THR A 24 5.61 -4.13 -15.29
CA THR A 24 5.00 -4.72 -16.49
C THR A 24 3.80 -5.62 -16.17
N THR A 25 3.70 -6.09 -14.93
CA THR A 25 2.56 -6.88 -14.42
C THR A 25 1.51 -6.03 -13.70
N GLN A 26 1.78 -4.74 -13.48
CA GLN A 26 0.90 -3.83 -12.75
C GLN A 26 -0.45 -3.63 -13.47
N THR A 27 -0.48 -3.72 -14.79
CA THR A 27 -1.72 -3.71 -15.59
C THR A 27 -2.73 -4.78 -15.14
N TYR A 28 -2.27 -5.95 -14.70
CA TYR A 28 -3.15 -7.02 -14.21
C TYR A 28 -3.82 -6.69 -12.87
N LEU A 29 -3.15 -5.89 -12.02
CA LEU A 29 -3.73 -5.40 -10.77
C LEU A 29 -4.88 -4.41 -11.03
N HIS A 30 -4.76 -3.61 -12.09
CA HIS A 30 -5.80 -2.65 -12.46
C HIS A 30 -7.06 -3.32 -13.02
N ALA A 31 -6.90 -4.46 -13.70
CA ALA A 31 -7.99 -5.22 -14.35
C ALA A 31 -8.91 -5.98 -13.37
N HIS A 32 -8.47 -6.24 -12.14
CA HIS A 32 -9.24 -7.03 -11.17
C HIS A 32 -9.84 -6.15 -10.06
N LEU A 33 -11.02 -5.59 -10.31
CA LEU A 33 -11.78 -4.77 -9.35
C LEU A 33 -12.06 -5.50 -8.02
N ALA A 34 -12.33 -6.82 -8.06
CA ALA A 34 -12.59 -7.63 -6.88
C ALA A 34 -11.41 -7.62 -5.86
N LEU A 35 -10.17 -7.52 -6.31
CA LEU A 35 -9.01 -7.41 -5.42
C LEU A 35 -8.98 -6.05 -4.71
N LYS A 36 -9.34 -4.98 -5.42
CA LYS A 36 -9.46 -3.64 -4.83
C LYS A 36 -10.58 -3.62 -3.80
N GLU A 37 -11.72 -4.25 -4.08
CA GLU A 37 -12.82 -4.38 -3.14
C GLU A 37 -12.45 -5.20 -1.90
N ALA A 38 -11.77 -6.33 -2.07
CA ALA A 38 -11.30 -7.15 -0.96
C ALA A 38 -10.28 -6.42 -0.08
N ALA A 39 -9.39 -5.62 -0.69
CA ALA A 39 -8.46 -4.76 0.02
C ALA A 39 -9.19 -3.64 0.78
N LEU A 40 -10.18 -2.99 0.15
CA LEU A 40 -11.02 -1.98 0.81
C LEU A 40 -11.81 -2.55 2.00
N ALA A 41 -12.30 -3.79 1.89
CA ALA A 41 -13.04 -4.46 2.97
C ALA A 41 -12.17 -4.74 4.22
N LYS A 42 -10.84 -4.84 4.06
CA LYS A 42 -9.89 -5.00 5.18
C LYS A 42 -9.54 -3.68 5.86
N LEU A 43 -9.82 -2.54 5.21
CA LEU A 43 -9.57 -1.24 5.78
C LEU A 43 -10.68 -0.88 6.77
N LYS A 44 -10.30 -0.24 7.88
CA LYS A 44 -11.29 0.42 8.74
C LYS A 44 -11.96 1.54 7.93
N PRO A 45 -13.27 1.75 8.09
CA PRO A 45 -13.96 2.90 7.50
C PRO A 45 -13.15 4.17 7.72
N TYR A 46 -13.02 4.99 6.69
CA TYR A 46 -12.34 6.26 6.82
C TYR A 46 -13.16 7.17 7.74
N GLU A 47 -12.84 7.14 9.02
CA GLU A 47 -13.41 8.05 9.99
C GLU A 47 -12.89 9.45 9.67
N ARG A 48 -13.80 10.39 9.39
CA ARG A 48 -13.49 11.81 9.22
C ARG A 48 -13.17 12.44 10.58
N GLY A 49 -12.22 11.85 11.32
CA GLY A 49 -11.60 12.48 12.47
C GLY A 49 -10.72 13.64 12.01
N LYS A 50 -10.57 14.66 12.86
CA LYS A 50 -9.51 15.66 12.66
C LYS A 50 -8.21 14.89 12.50
N ARG A 51 -7.62 14.92 11.29
CA ARG A 51 -6.25 14.48 11.08
C ARG A 51 -5.38 15.29 12.04
N THR A 52 -4.98 14.69 13.15
CA THR A 52 -4.11 15.37 14.10
C THR A 52 -2.76 15.48 13.42
N ARG A 53 -2.41 16.69 12.98
CA ARG A 53 -1.04 16.96 12.58
C ARG A 53 -0.17 16.65 13.79
N PHE A 54 0.88 15.87 13.60
CA PHE A 54 1.85 15.61 14.65
C PHE A 54 2.35 16.96 15.19
N GLN A 55 2.21 17.17 16.50
CA GLN A 55 2.80 18.29 17.20
C GLN A 55 3.93 17.74 18.05
N PRO A 56 5.19 18.07 17.74
CA PRO A 56 6.33 17.67 18.57
C PRO A 56 6.20 18.31 19.95
N ASN A 57 6.65 17.59 20.98
CA ASN A 57 6.71 18.14 22.32
C ASN A 57 7.89 19.11 22.46
N ASP A 58 7.85 19.96 23.49
CA ASP A 58 8.87 20.98 23.74
C ASP A 58 10.28 20.39 23.87
N ARG A 59 10.38 19.17 24.39
CA ARG A 59 11.66 18.46 24.53
C ARG A 59 12.27 18.09 23.16
N LEU A 60 11.46 17.64 22.21
CA LEU A 60 11.92 17.30 20.87
C LEU A 60 12.30 18.57 20.09
N LEU A 61 11.52 19.64 20.25
CA LEU A 61 11.86 20.95 19.67
C LEU A 61 13.19 21.47 20.21
N ALA A 62 13.38 21.48 21.53
CA ALA A 62 14.62 21.92 22.16
C ALA A 62 15.84 21.09 21.74
N PHE A 63 15.68 19.77 21.55
CA PHE A 63 16.75 18.92 21.02
C PHE A 63 17.13 19.30 19.58
N LEU A 64 16.14 19.54 18.71
CA LEU A 64 16.37 19.89 17.32
C LEU A 64 16.98 21.29 17.14
N GLU A 65 16.64 22.24 18.01
CA GLU A 65 17.24 23.58 18.02
C GLU A 65 18.70 23.59 18.47
N ALA A 66 19.13 22.58 19.22
CA ALA A 66 20.49 22.46 19.76
C ALA A 66 21.46 21.69 18.83
N LEU A 67 21.03 21.35 17.60
CA LEU A 67 21.76 20.58 16.60
C LEU A 67 22.32 21.47 15.49
#